data_AF-G8ZM67-F1
#
_entry.id   AF-G8ZM67-F1
#
_cell.length_a   1.000
_cell.length_b   1.000
_cell.length_c   1.000
_cell.angle_alpha   90.00
_cell.angle_beta   90.00
_cell.angle_gamma   90.00
#
_symmetry.space_group_name_H-M   'P 1'
#
loop_
_entity.id
_entity.type
_entity.pdbx_description
1 polymer ?
#
loop_
_entity_poly.entity_id
_entity_poly.type
_entity_poly.pdbx_seq_one_letter_code
_entity_poly.pdbx_strand_id
1 'polypeptide(L)'
;MDAEKVPGPLVIAIPASERVNVLLLIAIWLWQTILKFLSSYQLDVSTLVQTRNPNEVVLPLNQLQMQRLSRKFAIRISKIVVPLLVVSMICQQWAETNDFAHLLVSIIPLVEFAIIIGSIIQKCQIIAYCVKRILLIEPTPRSMRNVYILISDTLTSFTKPLIDFSLHMTALVLSKDAVWTHFDLLVSLFPLEIRIWQCLREFYLTKDRSMLVNALKYCSGIPIVVSVWYTRVAPDIQNFNTVYWFQCLNSCFTLFWDVKMDWRCNSLLQIRKNHKSTNSVIFPKFIYYIGFLTDFTIKFWWIWVMKTPNHMLFFQSELQYLEVLRRSIWVIFKLESEYVMTRNLVTEK
;
A
#
# COMPACT_ATOMS: atom_id res chain seq x y z
N MET A 1 -38.00 -17.49 23.97
CA MET A 1 -38.55 -17.17 22.63
C MET A 1 -37.34 -16.77 21.81
N ASP A 2 -36.70 -17.80 21.28
CA ASP A 2 -35.41 -17.73 20.61
C ASP A 2 -35.59 -16.98 19.30
N ALA A 3 -34.91 -15.84 19.17
CA ALA A 3 -34.85 -15.13 17.90
C ALA A 3 -34.02 -16.00 16.95
N GLU A 4 -34.70 -16.68 16.03
CA GLU A 4 -34.12 -17.29 14.85
C GLU A 4 -33.18 -16.29 14.20
N LYS A 5 -31.87 -16.58 14.25
CA LYS A 5 -30.89 -15.95 13.37
C LYS A 5 -31.23 -16.36 11.96
N VAL A 6 -32.03 -15.53 11.28
CA VAL A 6 -32.17 -15.59 9.83
C VAL A 6 -30.76 -15.51 9.26
N PRO A 7 -30.27 -16.54 8.52
CA PRO A 7 -28.98 -16.44 7.87
C PRO A 7 -29.13 -15.34 6.81
N GLY A 8 -28.51 -14.19 7.07
CA GLY A 8 -28.32 -13.16 6.05
C GLY A 8 -27.64 -13.78 4.82
N PRO A 9 -27.67 -13.09 3.66
CA PRO A 9 -26.96 -13.57 2.48
C PRO A 9 -25.54 -13.95 2.87
N LEU A 10 -25.04 -15.07 2.36
CA LEU A 10 -23.70 -15.58 2.60
C LEU A 10 -22.69 -14.49 2.20
N VAL A 11 -22.42 -13.54 3.09
CA VAL A 11 -21.36 -12.56 2.91
C VAL A 11 -20.12 -13.41 3.06
N ILE A 12 -19.50 -13.71 1.92
CA ILE A 12 -18.22 -14.39 1.86
C ILE A 12 -17.20 -13.47 2.55
N ALA A 13 -17.10 -13.62 3.87
CA ALA A 13 -16.24 -12.84 4.72
C ALA A 13 -14.84 -13.43 4.63
N ILE A 14 -13.93 -12.69 4.00
CA ILE A 14 -12.52 -13.09 3.95
C ILE A 14 -11.95 -12.99 5.38
N PRO A 15 -11.44 -14.11 5.94
CA PRO A 15 -10.85 -14.12 7.27
C PRO A 15 -9.76 -13.07 7.41
N ALA A 16 -9.61 -12.48 8.59
CA ALA A 16 -8.62 -11.43 8.82
C ALA A 16 -7.18 -11.90 8.51
N SER A 17 -6.88 -13.17 8.78
CA SER A 17 -5.61 -13.82 8.46
C SER A 17 -5.31 -13.87 6.96
N GLU A 18 -6.34 -13.97 6.10
CA GLU A 18 -6.17 -14.11 4.65
C GLU A 18 -6.16 -12.77 3.90
N ARG A 19 -6.59 -11.68 4.53
CA ARG A 19 -6.72 -10.37 3.86
C ARG A 19 -5.40 -9.90 3.27
N VAL A 20 -4.27 -10.12 3.97
CA VAL A 20 -2.96 -9.75 3.45
C VAL A 20 -2.64 -10.48 2.14
N ASN A 21 -2.97 -11.77 2.04
CA ASN A 21 -2.70 -12.59 0.86
C ASN A 21 -3.59 -12.16 -0.32
N VAL A 22 -4.88 -11.94 -0.05
CA VAL A 22 -5.82 -11.42 -1.04
C VAL A 22 -5.36 -10.05 -1.56
N LEU A 23 -4.97 -9.13 -0.66
CA LEU A 23 -4.54 -7.80 -1.04
C LEU A 23 -3.20 -7.79 -1.79
N LEU A 24 -2.27 -8.69 -1.42
CA LEU A 24 -1.04 -8.90 -2.19
C LEU A 24 -1.34 -9.40 -3.60
N LEU A 25 -2.27 -10.35 -3.74
CA LEU A 25 -2.69 -10.87 -5.05
C LEU A 25 -3.35 -9.77 -5.90
N ILE A 26 -4.22 -8.96 -5.30
CA ILE A 26 -4.83 -7.78 -5.92
C ILE A 26 -3.73 -6.79 -6.35
N ALA A 27 -2.75 -6.50 -5.49
CA ALA A 27 -1.66 -5.57 -5.81
C ALA A 27 -0.80 -6.05 -6.99
N ILE A 28 -0.54 -7.35 -7.11
CA ILE A 28 0.16 -7.94 -8.27
C ILE A 28 -0.62 -7.69 -9.57
N TRP A 29 -1.95 -7.88 -9.55
CA TRP A 29 -2.79 -7.60 -10.71
C TRP A 29 -2.95 -6.10 -10.99
N LEU A 30 -3.01 -5.26 -9.96
CA LEU A 30 -3.06 -3.81 -10.10
C LEU A 30 -1.77 -3.30 -10.74
N TRP A 31 -0.60 -3.80 -10.34
CA TRP A 31 0.67 -3.48 -11.01
C TRP A 31 0.63 -3.81 -12.52
N GLN A 32 0.12 -4.98 -12.87
CA GLN A 32 -0.06 -5.36 -14.29
C GLN A 32 -1.01 -4.41 -15.04
N THR A 33 -2.08 -3.96 -14.38
CA THR A 33 -3.04 -3.02 -14.95
C THR A 33 -2.43 -1.63 -15.11
N ILE A 34 -1.66 -1.16 -14.12
CA ILE A 34 -0.91 0.10 -14.17
C ILE A 34 0.04 0.10 -15.37
N LEU A 35 0.85 -0.96 -15.56
CA LEU A 35 1.77 -1.04 -16.69
C LEU A 35 1.07 -0.96 -18.05
N LYS A 36 -0.13 -1.55 -18.18
CA LYS A 36 -0.95 -1.46 -19.40
C LYS A 36 -1.51 -0.05 -19.59
N PHE A 37 -2.06 0.54 -18.54
CA PHE A 37 -2.64 1.88 -18.55
C PHE A 37 -1.59 2.94 -18.92
N LEU A 38 -0.41 2.91 -18.30
CA LEU A 38 0.68 3.84 -18.65
C LEU A 38 1.12 3.67 -20.11
N SER A 39 1.21 2.43 -20.57
CA SER A 39 1.56 2.15 -21.97
C SER A 39 0.52 2.65 -22.99
N SER A 40 -0.77 2.69 -22.65
CA SER A 40 -1.77 3.26 -23.57
C SER A 40 -1.62 4.77 -23.73
N TYR A 41 -0.94 5.45 -22.79
CA TYR A 41 -0.55 6.85 -22.86
C TYR A 41 0.90 7.06 -23.33
N GLN A 42 1.54 6.02 -23.89
CA GLN A 42 2.93 6.07 -24.39
C GLN A 42 3.96 6.46 -23.30
N LEU A 43 3.67 6.14 -22.03
CA LEU A 43 4.60 6.29 -20.92
C LEU A 43 5.46 5.03 -20.79
N ASP A 44 6.76 5.18 -21.03
CA ASP A 44 7.72 4.08 -20.89
C ASP A 44 8.23 3.96 -19.45
N VAL A 45 7.69 3.00 -18.71
CA VAL A 45 8.00 2.75 -17.29
C VAL A 45 9.38 2.12 -17.12
N SER A 46 9.91 1.46 -18.15
CA SER A 46 11.22 0.80 -18.08
C SER A 46 12.38 1.77 -17.80
N THR A 47 12.20 3.03 -18.17
CA THR A 47 13.17 4.11 -17.90
C THR A 47 13.07 4.68 -16.48
N LEU A 48 11.93 4.49 -15.83
CA LEU A 48 11.59 5.13 -14.55
C LEU A 48 11.83 4.22 -13.35
N VAL A 49 11.79 2.92 -13.57
CA VAL A 49 11.91 1.89 -12.53
C VAL A 49 13.05 0.98 -12.91
N GLN A 50 14.06 0.90 -12.04
CA GLN A 50 15.16 -0.02 -12.24
C GLN A 50 14.67 -1.47 -12.10
N THR A 51 14.95 -2.31 -13.10
CA THR A 51 14.51 -3.72 -13.13
C THR A 51 15.64 -4.72 -12.86
N ARG A 52 16.90 -4.26 -12.87
CA ARG A 52 18.11 -5.05 -12.68
C ARG A 52 18.88 -4.62 -11.44
N ASN A 53 19.75 -5.49 -10.92
CA ASN A 53 20.62 -5.06 -9.82
C ASN A 53 21.62 -3.98 -10.30
N PRO A 54 22.08 -3.10 -9.40
CA PRO A 54 23.01 -2.02 -9.78
C PRO A 54 24.33 -2.54 -10.36
N ASN A 55 24.75 -3.73 -9.91
CA ASN A 55 26.03 -4.35 -10.27
C ASN A 55 25.93 -5.28 -11.50
N GLU A 56 24.75 -5.43 -12.10
CA GLU A 56 24.54 -6.35 -13.23
C GLU A 56 24.70 -5.66 -14.59
N VAL A 57 25.44 -6.31 -15.49
CA VAL A 57 25.70 -5.83 -16.85
C VAL A 57 24.57 -6.20 -17.84
N VAL A 58 23.47 -6.79 -17.37
CA VAL A 58 22.34 -7.23 -18.21
C VAL A 58 21.55 -6.03 -18.74
N LEU A 59 21.10 -6.09 -19.99
CA LEU A 59 20.24 -5.06 -20.59
C LEU A 59 18.94 -4.88 -19.78
N PRO A 60 18.47 -3.63 -19.59
CA PRO A 60 17.21 -3.38 -18.91
C PRO A 60 16.02 -3.97 -19.68
N LEU A 61 14.95 -4.34 -18.97
CA LEU A 61 13.75 -4.86 -19.59
C LEU A 61 13.01 -3.75 -20.35
N ASN A 62 12.61 -4.00 -21.59
CA ASN A 62 11.74 -3.07 -22.32
C ASN A 62 10.30 -3.11 -21.78
N GLN A 63 9.51 -2.06 -22.00
CA GLN A 63 8.11 -1.94 -21.57
C GLN A 63 7.24 -3.20 -21.88
N LEU A 64 7.33 -3.72 -23.10
CA LEU A 64 6.58 -4.91 -23.52
C LEU A 64 7.03 -6.17 -22.76
N GLN A 65 8.32 -6.30 -22.48
CA GLN A 65 8.86 -7.42 -21.70
C GLN A 65 8.37 -7.33 -20.25
N MET A 66 8.41 -6.14 -19.64
CA MET A 66 7.88 -5.91 -18.29
C MET A 66 6.41 -6.31 -18.17
N GLN A 67 5.56 -5.88 -19.10
CA GLN A 67 4.14 -6.25 -19.13
C GLN A 67 3.92 -7.77 -19.31
N ARG A 68 4.67 -8.41 -20.20
CA ARG A 68 4.55 -9.86 -20.43
C ARG A 68 4.98 -10.65 -19.20
N LEU A 69 6.10 -10.28 -18.58
CA LEU A 69 6.62 -10.94 -17.38
C LEU A 69 5.70 -10.73 -16.18
N SER A 70 5.24 -9.50 -15.96
CA SER A 70 4.28 -9.15 -14.90
C SER A 70 2.98 -9.94 -15.05
N ARG A 71 2.40 -10.03 -16.26
CA ARG A 71 1.19 -10.85 -16.51
C ARG A 71 1.43 -12.34 -16.26
N LYS A 72 2.55 -12.89 -16.75
CA LYS A 72 2.90 -14.30 -16.54
C LYS A 72 3.07 -14.61 -15.05
N PHE A 73 3.71 -13.70 -14.31
CA PHE A 73 3.87 -13.80 -12.86
C PHE A 73 2.51 -13.78 -12.15
N ALA A 74 1.67 -12.80 -12.46
CA ALA A 74 0.33 -12.68 -11.87
C ALA A 74 -0.52 -13.94 -12.08
N ILE A 75 -0.55 -14.49 -13.30
CA ILE A 75 -1.26 -15.73 -13.61
C ILE A 75 -0.68 -16.92 -12.83
N ARG A 76 0.65 -17.05 -12.79
CA ARG A 76 1.32 -18.15 -12.07
C ARG A 76 0.99 -18.13 -10.57
N ILE A 77 1.10 -16.96 -9.94
CA ILE A 77 0.79 -16.82 -8.51
C ILE A 77 -0.69 -17.07 -8.25
N SER A 78 -1.58 -16.52 -9.08
CA SER A 78 -3.03 -16.75 -8.93
C SER A 78 -3.38 -18.25 -9.01
N LYS A 79 -2.76 -19.00 -9.93
CA LYS A 79 -2.98 -20.45 -10.05
C LYS A 79 -2.57 -21.26 -8.81
N ILE A 80 -1.67 -20.74 -7.99
CA ILE A 80 -1.18 -21.41 -6.78
C ILE A 80 -1.98 -20.95 -5.56
N VAL A 81 -2.14 -19.63 -5.41
CA VAL A 81 -2.74 -19.01 -4.20
C VAL A 81 -4.26 -19.11 -4.20
N VAL A 82 -4.94 -18.88 -5.32
CA VAL A 82 -6.42 -18.86 -5.34
C VAL A 82 -7.04 -20.21 -4.92
N PRO A 83 -6.53 -21.38 -5.37
CA PRO A 83 -7.03 -22.66 -4.86
C PRO A 83 -6.84 -22.84 -3.36
N LEU A 84 -5.68 -22.44 -2.82
CA LEU A 84 -5.39 -22.51 -1.38
C LEU A 84 -6.35 -21.61 -0.59
N LEU A 85 -6.63 -20.42 -1.11
CA LEU A 85 -7.54 -19.46 -0.48
C LEU A 85 -8.96 -20.02 -0.43
N VAL A 86 -9.41 -20.63 -1.53
CA VAL A 86 -10.72 -21.30 -1.58
C VAL A 86 -10.79 -22.45 -0.58
N VAL A 87 -9.73 -23.26 -0.46
CA VAL A 87 -9.67 -24.34 0.54
C VAL A 87 -9.73 -23.76 1.96
N SER A 88 -8.94 -22.72 2.26
CA SER A 88 -8.95 -22.02 3.55
C SER A 88 -10.35 -21.52 3.91
N MET A 89 -11.05 -20.90 2.96
CA MET A 89 -12.40 -20.37 3.15
C MET A 89 -13.46 -21.47 3.34
N ILE A 90 -13.31 -22.63 2.69
CA ILE A 90 -14.21 -23.78 2.92
C ILE A 90 -13.93 -24.39 4.29
N CYS A 91 -12.66 -24.62 4.64
CA CYS A 91 -12.27 -25.16 5.94
C CYS A 91 -12.72 -24.27 7.10
N GLN A 92 -12.79 -22.95 6.90
CA GLN A 92 -13.31 -22.00 7.89
C GLN A 92 -14.72 -22.34 8.38
N GLN A 93 -15.57 -22.93 7.52
CA GLN A 93 -16.95 -23.29 7.89
C GLN A 93 -17.03 -24.43 8.92
N TRP A 94 -15.96 -25.22 9.03
CA TRP A 94 -15.87 -26.38 9.93
C TRP A 94 -14.77 -26.23 10.98
N ALA A 95 -14.07 -25.10 11.02
CA ALA A 95 -12.94 -24.89 11.92
C ALA A 95 -13.35 -24.88 13.41
N GLU A 96 -14.61 -24.61 13.74
CA GLU A 96 -15.09 -24.65 15.13
C GLU A 96 -15.37 -26.07 15.63
N THR A 97 -15.66 -27.01 14.73
CA THR A 97 -16.08 -28.38 15.08
C THR A 97 -15.04 -29.44 14.72
N ASN A 98 -14.03 -29.09 13.92
CA ASN A 98 -13.04 -30.02 13.41
C ASN A 98 -11.62 -29.46 13.59
N ASP A 99 -10.83 -30.11 14.44
CA ASP A 99 -9.45 -29.73 14.74
C ASP A 99 -8.55 -29.69 13.51
N PHE A 100 -8.77 -30.60 12.54
CA PHE A 100 -8.01 -30.61 11.30
C PHE A 100 -8.37 -29.39 10.42
N ALA A 101 -9.65 -29.03 10.35
CA ALA A 101 -10.08 -27.82 9.64
C ALA A 101 -9.52 -26.55 10.32
N HIS A 102 -9.52 -26.51 11.66
CA HIS A 102 -8.90 -25.44 12.43
C HIS A 102 -7.39 -25.31 12.14
N LEU A 103 -6.67 -26.43 12.09
CA LEU A 103 -5.25 -26.47 11.76
C LEU A 103 -4.98 -25.95 10.35
N LEU A 104 -5.78 -26.36 9.36
CA LEU A 104 -5.64 -25.89 7.98
C LEU A 104 -5.85 -24.38 7.86
N VAL A 105 -6.93 -23.84 8.43
CA VAL A 105 -7.21 -22.39 8.46
C VAL A 105 -6.11 -21.60 9.17
N SER A 106 -5.46 -22.22 10.15
CA SER A 106 -4.35 -21.61 10.88
C SER A 106 -3.09 -21.52 10.01
N ILE A 107 -2.75 -22.57 9.27
CA ILE A 107 -1.48 -22.71 8.54
C ILE A 107 -1.53 -22.16 7.11
N ILE A 108 -2.65 -22.33 6.38
CA ILE A 108 -2.77 -21.94 4.97
C ILE A 108 -2.41 -20.46 4.74
N PRO A 109 -2.89 -19.48 5.55
CA PRO A 109 -2.52 -18.09 5.35
C PRO A 109 -1.01 -17.83 5.41
N LEU A 110 -0.27 -18.57 6.24
CA LEU A 110 1.19 -18.46 6.33
C LEU A 110 1.87 -19.00 5.09
N VAL A 111 1.42 -20.17 4.63
CA VAL A 111 1.97 -20.83 3.44
C VAL A 111 1.74 -19.96 2.21
N GLU A 112 0.55 -19.39 2.06
CA GLU A 112 0.25 -18.43 1.00
C GLU A 112 1.14 -17.19 1.06
N PHE A 113 1.26 -16.57 2.23
CA PHE A 113 2.10 -15.39 2.42
C PHE A 113 3.56 -15.69 2.04
N ALA A 114 4.10 -16.82 2.51
CA ALA A 114 5.44 -17.28 2.19
C ALA A 114 5.63 -17.56 0.69
N ILE A 115 4.65 -18.19 0.03
CA ILE A 115 4.66 -18.43 -1.42
C ILE A 115 4.67 -17.12 -2.18
N ILE A 116 3.81 -16.16 -1.83
CA ILE A 116 3.71 -14.87 -2.53
C ILE A 116 5.00 -14.07 -2.36
N ILE A 117 5.41 -13.81 -1.12
CA ILE A 117 6.60 -13.00 -0.83
C ILE A 117 7.88 -13.69 -1.33
N GLY A 118 8.01 -15.00 -1.09
CA GLY A 118 9.14 -15.79 -1.59
C GLY A 118 9.23 -15.73 -3.11
N SER A 119 8.10 -15.84 -3.83
CA SER A 119 8.07 -15.73 -5.29
C SER A 119 8.42 -14.33 -5.79
N ILE A 120 7.97 -13.27 -5.11
CA ILE A 120 8.31 -11.88 -5.45
C ILE A 120 9.83 -11.68 -5.31
N ILE A 121 10.40 -12.05 -4.17
CA ILE A 121 11.84 -11.88 -3.87
C ILE A 121 12.70 -12.70 -4.84
N GLN A 122 12.31 -13.94 -5.14
CA GLN A 122 13.05 -14.81 -6.06
C GLN A 122 13.01 -14.33 -7.51
N LYS A 123 11.86 -13.80 -7.98
CA LYS A 123 11.68 -13.38 -9.38
C LYS A 123 12.14 -11.95 -9.64
N CYS A 124 12.08 -11.08 -8.63
CA CYS A 124 12.45 -9.67 -8.75
C CYS A 124 13.66 -9.38 -7.84
N GLN A 125 14.87 -9.62 -8.34
CA GLN A 125 16.09 -9.42 -7.57
C GLN A 125 16.28 -7.98 -7.10
N ILE A 126 15.82 -6.98 -7.88
CA ILE A 126 15.85 -5.59 -7.46
C ILE A 126 15.00 -5.32 -6.22
N ILE A 127 13.85 -6.00 -6.08
CA ILE A 127 13.02 -5.90 -4.88
C ILE A 127 13.77 -6.53 -3.70
N ALA A 128 14.39 -7.70 -3.90
CA ALA A 128 15.22 -8.33 -2.87
C ALA A 128 16.37 -7.44 -2.42
N TYR A 129 17.04 -6.75 -3.35
CA TYR A 129 18.10 -5.79 -3.09
C TYR A 129 17.57 -4.61 -2.25
N CYS A 130 16.47 -3.97 -2.68
CA CYS A 130 15.89 -2.82 -1.98
C CYS A 130 15.34 -3.19 -0.60
N VAL A 131 14.69 -4.36 -0.43
CA VAL A 131 14.13 -4.79 0.86
C VAL A 131 15.24 -5.00 1.90
N LYS A 132 16.37 -5.61 1.52
CA LYS A 132 17.53 -5.79 2.42
C LYS A 132 18.15 -4.46 2.87
N ARG A 133 17.92 -3.39 2.12
CA ARG A 133 18.51 -2.06 2.31
C ARG A 133 17.45 -0.99 2.46
N ILE A 134 16.25 -1.35 2.93
CA ILE A 134 15.09 -0.45 2.81
C ILE A 134 15.29 0.89 3.53
N LEU A 135 15.99 0.90 4.67
CA LEU A 135 16.35 2.13 5.40
C LEU A 135 17.46 2.95 4.70
N LEU A 136 18.24 2.29 3.84
CA LEU A 136 19.39 2.85 3.12
C LEU A 136 18.99 3.27 1.70
N ILE A 137 17.89 4.01 1.54
CA ILE A 137 17.40 4.51 0.24
C ILE A 137 18.48 5.19 -0.60
N GLU A 138 18.72 4.70 -1.80
CA GLU A 138 19.71 5.27 -2.72
C GLU A 138 19.03 6.31 -3.64
N PRO A 139 19.34 7.61 -3.51
CA PRO A 139 18.70 8.67 -4.30
C PRO A 139 19.16 8.69 -5.76
N THR A 140 20.33 8.11 -6.04
CA THR A 140 20.96 8.07 -7.36
C THR A 140 21.31 6.62 -7.75
N PRO A 141 21.01 6.17 -8.98
CA PRO A 141 20.18 6.82 -9.99
C PRO A 141 18.71 6.95 -9.56
N ARG A 142 18.02 7.92 -10.16
CA ARG A 142 16.63 8.25 -9.83
C ARG A 142 15.66 7.08 -10.04
N SER A 143 15.93 6.23 -11.03
CA SER A 143 15.14 5.02 -11.27
C SER A 143 15.20 4.01 -10.12
N MET A 144 16.31 3.98 -9.36
CA MET A 144 16.44 3.17 -8.14
C MET A 144 15.68 3.78 -6.98
N ARG A 145 15.83 5.10 -6.78
CA ARG A 145 15.07 5.85 -5.78
C ARG A 145 13.56 5.61 -5.93
N ASN A 146 13.06 5.59 -7.17
CA ASN A 146 11.66 5.30 -7.45
C ASN A 146 11.24 3.90 -6.98
N VAL A 147 12.10 2.89 -7.11
CA VAL A 147 11.81 1.53 -6.61
C VAL A 147 11.67 1.52 -5.09
N TYR A 148 12.61 2.14 -4.37
CA TYR A 148 12.54 2.25 -2.90
C TYR A 148 11.26 2.94 -2.45
N ILE A 149 10.91 4.05 -3.10
CA ILE A 149 9.69 4.80 -2.79
C ILE A 149 8.46 3.94 -3.08
N LEU A 150 8.34 3.33 -4.26
CA LEU A 150 7.19 2.47 -4.59
C LEU A 150 7.00 1.34 -3.57
N ILE A 151 8.07 0.63 -3.19
CA ILE A 151 7.99 -0.47 -2.21
C ILE A 151 7.54 0.05 -0.84
N SER A 152 8.20 1.08 -0.33
CA SER A 152 7.97 1.58 1.02
C SER A 152 6.63 2.29 1.17
N ASP A 153 6.18 3.01 0.14
CA ASP A 153 4.86 3.63 0.13
C ASP A 153 3.74 2.59 -0.04
N THR A 154 3.94 1.54 -0.85
CA THR A 154 3.03 0.39 -0.85
C THR A 154 2.96 -0.25 0.53
N LEU A 155 4.09 -0.41 1.22
CA LEU A 155 4.11 -0.96 2.59
C LEU A 155 3.25 -0.14 3.56
N THR A 156 3.24 1.19 3.47
CA THR A 156 2.36 2.03 4.32
C THR A 156 0.87 1.76 4.09
N SER A 157 0.47 1.44 2.86
CA SER A 157 -0.92 1.08 2.53
C SER A 157 -1.29 -0.34 2.99
N PHE A 158 -0.30 -1.20 3.24
CA PHE A 158 -0.47 -2.56 3.76
C PHE A 158 -0.43 -2.65 5.30
N THR A 159 -0.30 -1.51 6.00
CA THR A 159 -0.17 -1.48 7.47
C THR A 159 -1.28 -2.24 8.19
N LYS A 160 -2.56 -2.01 7.85
CA LYS A 160 -3.69 -2.69 8.51
C LYS A 160 -3.75 -4.20 8.23
N PRO A 161 -3.63 -4.67 6.98
CA PRO A 161 -3.50 -6.10 6.68
C PRO A 161 -2.32 -6.77 7.42
N LEU A 162 -1.18 -6.08 7.56
CA LEU A 162 -0.02 -6.59 8.28
C LEU A 162 -0.28 -6.70 9.78
N ILE A 163 -1.02 -5.75 10.37
CA ILE A 163 -1.48 -5.86 11.77
C ILE A 163 -2.33 -7.10 11.95
N ASP A 164 -3.40 -7.28 11.16
CA ASP A 164 -4.30 -8.43 11.24
C ASP A 164 -3.53 -9.75 11.12
N PHE A 165 -2.61 -9.82 10.15
CA PHE A 165 -1.76 -10.99 9.93
C PHE A 165 -0.78 -11.23 11.09
N SER A 166 -0.14 -10.18 11.61
CA SER A 166 0.81 -10.29 12.72
C SER A 166 0.16 -10.75 14.03
N LEU A 167 -1.08 -10.32 14.28
CA LEU A 167 -1.87 -10.77 15.43
C LEU A 167 -2.25 -12.25 15.28
N HIS A 168 -2.66 -12.67 14.08
CA HIS A 168 -2.90 -14.08 13.78
C HIS A 168 -1.65 -14.93 14.02
N MET A 169 -0.50 -14.51 13.49
CA MET A 169 0.79 -15.17 13.70
C MET A 169 1.15 -15.29 15.18
N THR A 170 0.98 -14.21 15.93
CA THR A 170 1.31 -14.17 17.36
C THR A 170 0.38 -15.09 18.14
N ALA A 171 -0.91 -15.12 17.82
CA ALA A 171 -1.89 -16.01 18.45
C ALA A 171 -1.72 -17.51 18.10
N LEU A 172 -0.95 -17.83 17.06
CA LEU A 172 -0.56 -19.20 16.72
C LEU A 172 0.69 -19.66 17.48
N VAL A 173 1.67 -18.78 17.64
CA VAL A 173 2.94 -19.08 18.32
C VAL A 173 2.81 -18.98 19.84
N LEU A 174 2.07 -17.96 20.30
CA LEU A 174 1.74 -17.73 21.70
C LEU A 174 0.28 -18.11 21.92
N SER A 175 -0.08 -18.53 23.14
CA SER A 175 -1.50 -18.65 23.49
C SER A 175 -2.22 -17.31 23.25
N LYS A 176 -3.52 -17.36 22.91
CA LYS A 176 -4.33 -16.15 22.67
C LYS A 176 -4.24 -15.15 23.84
N ASP A 177 -4.09 -15.65 25.06
CA ASP A 177 -3.98 -14.86 26.29
C ASP A 177 -2.61 -14.18 26.47
N ALA A 178 -1.59 -14.60 25.71
CA ALA A 178 -0.23 -14.08 25.75
C ALA A 178 0.06 -13.04 24.65
N VAL A 179 -0.92 -12.71 23.79
CA VAL A 179 -0.77 -11.65 22.79
C VAL A 179 -0.59 -10.31 23.50
N TRP A 180 0.52 -9.62 23.25
CA TRP A 180 0.80 -8.34 23.91
C TRP A 180 -0.25 -7.29 23.53
N THR A 181 -0.80 -6.60 24.54
CA THR A 181 -1.96 -5.69 24.44
C THR A 181 -1.80 -4.50 23.48
N HIS A 182 -0.58 -4.24 23.00
CA HIS A 182 -0.24 -3.13 22.11
C HIS A 182 0.66 -3.54 20.93
N PHE A 183 0.80 -4.84 20.64
CA PHE A 183 1.64 -5.31 19.54
C PHE A 183 1.18 -4.77 18.18
N ASP A 184 -0.13 -4.64 17.98
CA ASP A 184 -0.73 -4.03 16.79
C ASP A 184 -0.28 -2.59 16.55
N LEU A 185 -0.10 -1.82 17.63
CA LEU A 185 0.37 -0.44 17.55
C LEU A 185 1.84 -0.37 17.14
N LEU A 186 2.67 -1.29 17.65
CA LEU A 186 4.08 -1.41 17.24
C LEU A 186 4.20 -1.76 15.76
N VAL A 187 3.44 -2.76 15.30
CA VAL A 187 3.40 -3.14 13.88
C VAL A 187 2.90 -1.98 13.01
N SER A 188 1.98 -1.16 13.52
CA SER A 188 1.48 0.02 12.80
C SER A 188 2.53 1.10 12.53
N LEU A 189 3.53 1.22 13.41
CA LEU A 189 4.58 2.23 13.31
C LEU A 189 5.67 1.84 12.30
N PHE A 190 5.89 0.54 12.09
CA PHE A 190 7.01 0.04 11.29
C PHE A 190 7.07 0.61 9.86
N PRO A 191 5.98 0.66 9.07
CA PRO A 191 6.02 1.30 7.74
C PRO A 191 6.27 2.81 7.78
N LEU A 192 5.79 3.50 8.82
CA LEU A 192 5.99 4.94 9.00
C LEU A 192 7.47 5.24 9.28
N GLU A 193 8.09 4.49 10.19
CA GLU A 193 9.49 4.63 10.56
C GLU A 193 10.42 4.43 9.36
N ILE A 194 10.15 3.40 8.54
CA ILE A 194 10.91 3.17 7.30
C ILE A 194 10.91 4.44 6.45
N ARG A 195 9.74 5.05 6.21
CA ARG A 195 9.64 6.25 5.38
C ARG A 195 10.29 7.47 6.02
N ILE A 196 10.16 7.65 7.33
CA ILE A 196 10.84 8.73 8.07
C ILE A 196 12.36 8.62 7.87
N TRP A 197 12.94 7.45 8.15
CA TRP A 197 14.38 7.22 8.00
C TRP A 197 14.86 7.39 6.56
N GLN A 198 14.10 6.89 5.59
CA GLN A 198 14.41 7.11 4.18
C GLN A 198 14.42 8.60 3.82
N CYS A 199 13.40 9.36 4.24
CA CYS A 199 13.33 10.79 3.97
C CYS A 199 14.48 11.57 4.63
N LEU A 200 14.82 11.25 5.89
CA LEU A 200 15.94 11.87 6.60
C LEU A 200 17.29 11.55 5.95
N ARG A 201 17.50 10.30 5.53
CA ARG A 201 18.71 9.90 4.81
C ARG A 201 18.81 10.59 3.46
N GLU A 202 17.72 10.65 2.71
CA GLU A 202 17.68 11.33 1.43
C GLU A 202 18.00 12.82 1.60
N PHE A 203 17.40 13.49 2.60
CA PHE A 203 17.77 14.86 2.95
C PHE A 203 19.26 15.00 3.26
N TYR A 204 19.83 14.08 4.05
CA TYR A 204 21.25 14.12 4.37
C TYR A 204 22.13 14.07 3.13
N LEU A 205 21.77 13.25 2.14
CA LEU A 205 22.52 13.05 0.90
C LEU A 205 22.30 14.15 -0.15
N THR A 206 21.07 14.64 -0.32
CA THR A 206 20.70 15.59 -1.39
C THR A 206 20.61 17.04 -0.92
N LYS A 207 20.49 17.25 0.40
CA LYS A 207 20.16 18.54 1.04
C LYS A 207 18.83 19.16 0.58
N ASP A 208 17.97 18.38 -0.06
CA ASP A 208 16.65 18.84 -0.48
C ASP A 208 15.70 18.94 0.73
N ARG A 209 15.38 20.18 1.14
CA ARG A 209 14.47 20.45 2.26
C ARG A 209 13.07 19.85 2.07
N SER A 210 12.66 19.58 0.83
CA SER A 210 11.38 18.89 0.58
C SER A 210 11.33 17.53 1.29
N MET A 211 12.48 16.86 1.45
CA MET A 211 12.57 15.58 2.16
C MET A 211 12.32 15.69 3.67
N LEU A 212 12.65 16.83 4.31
CA LEU A 212 12.28 17.05 5.72
C LEU A 212 10.78 17.22 5.89
N VAL A 213 10.13 17.95 4.97
CA VAL A 213 8.67 18.08 4.96
C VAL A 213 8.02 16.72 4.70
N ASN A 214 8.62 15.88 3.85
CA ASN A 214 8.16 14.51 3.64
C ASN A 214 8.32 13.65 4.91
N ALA A 215 9.43 13.78 5.64
CA ALA A 215 9.60 13.10 6.92
C ALA A 215 8.52 13.53 7.92
N LEU A 216 8.25 14.83 8.01
CA LEU A 216 7.19 15.38 8.86
C LEU A 216 5.80 14.86 8.48
N LYS A 217 5.54 14.67 7.18
CA LYS A 217 4.30 14.03 6.69
C LYS A 217 4.13 12.64 7.30
N TYR A 218 5.16 11.79 7.28
CA TYR A 218 5.04 10.46 7.90
C TYR A 218 5.02 10.52 9.44
N CYS A 219 5.72 11.47 10.07
CA CYS A 219 5.64 11.71 11.51
C CYS A 219 4.22 12.11 11.97
N SER A 220 3.42 12.75 11.11
CA SER A 220 2.04 13.14 11.46
C SER A 220 1.11 11.95 11.77
N GLY A 221 1.51 10.72 11.44
CA GLY A 221 0.80 9.50 11.86
C GLY A 221 1.07 9.07 13.31
N ILE A 222 2.22 9.47 13.90
CA ILE A 222 2.63 9.06 15.25
C ILE A 222 1.64 9.55 16.33
N PRO A 223 1.20 10.83 16.34
CA PRO A 223 0.22 11.29 17.33
C PRO A 223 -1.10 10.52 17.30
N ILE A 224 -1.50 9.98 16.14
CA ILE A 224 -2.70 9.14 16.01
C ILE A 224 -2.50 7.84 16.78
N VAL A 225 -1.38 7.15 16.56
CA VAL A 225 -1.03 5.90 17.25
C VAL A 225 -0.90 6.12 18.76
N VAL A 226 -0.24 7.20 19.18
CA VAL A 226 -0.11 7.58 20.60
C VAL A 226 -1.48 7.85 21.22
N SER A 227 -2.37 8.54 20.50
CA SER A 227 -3.73 8.81 21.00
C SER A 227 -4.54 7.53 21.16
N VAL A 228 -4.44 6.59 20.21
CA VAL A 228 -5.08 5.27 20.31
C VAL A 228 -4.51 4.45 21.48
N TRP A 229 -3.19 4.48 21.69
CA TRP A 229 -2.57 3.85 22.85
C TRP A 229 -3.11 4.44 24.16
N TYR A 230 -3.16 5.77 24.26
CA TYR A 230 -3.64 6.48 25.43
C TYR A 230 -5.09 6.10 25.77
N THR A 231 -5.97 6.01 24.76
CA THR A 231 -7.37 5.57 24.97
C THR A 231 -7.51 4.15 25.50
N ARG A 232 -6.49 3.28 25.32
CA ARG A 232 -6.48 1.91 25.84
C ARG A 232 -5.97 1.83 27.29
N VAL A 233 -4.99 2.67 27.64
CA VAL A 233 -4.36 2.64 28.98
C VAL A 233 -5.12 3.48 30.00
N ALA A 234 -5.80 4.55 29.56
CA ALA A 234 -6.58 5.43 30.42
C ALA A 234 -8.00 5.64 29.87
N PRO A 235 -8.87 4.61 29.88
CA PRO A 235 -10.21 4.67 29.29
C PRO A 235 -11.13 5.70 29.99
N ASP A 236 -10.88 5.98 31.27
CA ASP A 236 -11.69 6.91 32.07
C ASP A 236 -11.43 8.40 31.72
N ILE A 237 -10.34 8.68 31.01
CA ILE A 237 -10.00 10.03 30.53
C ILE A 237 -10.56 10.19 29.12
N GLN A 238 -11.78 10.73 29.01
CA GLN A 238 -12.44 10.97 27.72
C GLN A 238 -11.70 12.02 26.88
N ASN A 239 -10.77 11.59 26.04
CA ASN A 239 -10.10 12.42 25.02
C ASN A 239 -10.44 11.97 23.58
N PHE A 240 -11.67 11.50 23.36
CA PHE A 240 -12.12 10.97 22.05
C PHE A 240 -11.89 11.94 20.88
N ASN A 241 -11.94 13.26 21.12
CA ASN A 241 -11.77 14.25 20.05
C ASN A 241 -10.32 14.38 19.53
N THR A 242 -9.31 14.05 20.33
CA THR A 242 -7.91 14.31 19.99
C THR A 242 -7.42 13.42 18.83
N VAL A 243 -7.83 12.15 18.80
CA VAL A 243 -7.50 11.21 17.72
C VAL A 243 -7.99 11.76 16.38
N TYR A 244 -9.23 12.26 16.33
CA TYR A 244 -9.85 12.75 15.09
C TYR A 244 -9.21 14.04 14.58
N TRP A 245 -8.75 14.92 15.46
CA TRP A 245 -7.98 16.10 15.06
C TRP A 245 -6.66 15.71 14.38
N PHE A 246 -5.91 14.78 14.97
CA PHE A 246 -4.67 14.29 14.36
C PHE A 246 -4.93 13.52 13.06
N GLN A 247 -6.00 12.72 13.00
CA GLN A 247 -6.42 12.03 11.79
C GLN A 247 -6.79 13.02 10.67
N CYS A 248 -7.53 14.08 10.99
CA CYS A 248 -7.85 15.15 10.04
C CYS A 248 -6.59 15.85 9.52
N LEU A 249 -5.67 16.22 10.43
CA LEU A 249 -4.40 16.84 10.06
C LEU A 249 -3.57 15.93 9.14
N ASN A 250 -3.44 14.65 9.48
CA ASN A 250 -2.73 13.66 8.67
C ASN A 250 -3.38 13.47 7.29
N SER A 251 -4.71 13.31 7.22
CA SER A 251 -5.44 13.18 5.95
C SER A 251 -5.25 14.41 5.07
N CYS A 252 -5.37 15.63 5.62
CA CYS A 252 -5.14 16.89 4.90
C CYS A 252 -3.70 17.01 4.40
N PHE A 253 -2.71 16.75 5.25
CA PHE A 253 -1.29 16.89 4.89
C PHE A 253 -0.89 15.86 3.83
N THR A 254 -1.29 14.60 3.98
CA THR A 254 -0.96 13.57 2.99
C THR A 254 -1.70 13.79 1.67
N LEU A 255 -2.95 14.26 1.67
CA LEU A 255 -3.67 14.64 0.45
C LEU A 255 -2.97 15.80 -0.28
N PHE A 256 -2.60 16.85 0.46
CA PHE A 256 -1.85 17.96 -0.11
C PHE A 256 -0.55 17.47 -0.75
N TRP A 257 0.18 16.58 -0.05
CA TRP A 257 1.41 16.00 -0.57
C TRP A 257 1.19 15.21 -1.85
N ASP A 258 0.19 14.32 -1.88
CA ASP A 258 -0.10 13.47 -3.02
C ASP A 258 -0.37 14.32 -4.28
N VAL A 259 -1.26 15.32 -4.18
CA VAL A 259 -1.62 16.17 -5.32
C VAL A 259 -0.50 17.13 -5.72
N LYS A 260 0.08 17.85 -4.76
CA LYS A 260 0.99 18.96 -5.05
C LYS A 260 2.41 18.48 -5.33
N MET A 261 2.91 17.51 -4.56
CA MET A 261 4.30 17.07 -4.60
C MET A 261 4.46 15.84 -5.48
N ASP A 262 3.64 14.79 -5.27
CA ASP A 262 3.80 13.53 -5.98
C ASP A 262 3.18 13.55 -7.38
N TRP A 263 2.03 14.19 -7.57
CA TRP A 263 1.42 14.33 -8.90
C TRP A 263 1.93 15.58 -9.62
N ARG A 264 2.62 16.49 -8.90
CA ARG A 264 3.08 17.80 -9.37
C ARG A 264 1.97 18.64 -10.01
N CYS A 265 0.74 18.44 -9.55
CA CYS A 265 -0.42 19.17 -10.04
C CYS A 265 -0.54 20.50 -9.28
N ASN A 266 -0.12 21.59 -9.92
CA ASN A 266 -0.08 22.90 -9.27
C ASN A 266 -1.46 23.53 -9.06
N SER A 267 -2.41 23.24 -9.94
CA SER A 267 -3.80 23.70 -9.86
C SER A 267 -4.69 22.77 -10.66
N LEU A 268 -5.70 22.19 -10.00
CA LEU A 268 -6.73 21.37 -10.66
C LEU A 268 -7.53 22.21 -11.68
N LEU A 269 -7.70 23.51 -11.45
CA LEU A 269 -8.42 24.42 -12.33
C LEU A 269 -7.60 24.80 -13.58
N GLN A 270 -6.27 24.81 -13.46
CA GLN A 270 -5.36 25.25 -14.53
C GLN A 270 -4.46 24.12 -15.03
N ILE A 271 -5.00 22.90 -15.14
CA ILE A 271 -4.29 21.81 -15.82
C ILE A 271 -4.13 22.21 -17.30
N ARG A 272 -2.93 22.64 -17.72
CA ARG A 272 -2.63 23.03 -19.10
C ARG A 272 -1.93 21.87 -19.82
N LYS A 273 -2.51 21.40 -20.92
CA LYS A 273 -1.87 20.47 -21.85
C LYS A 273 -1.00 21.29 -22.80
N ASN A 274 0.18 21.71 -22.35
CA ASN A 274 1.06 22.54 -23.18
C ASN A 274 2.42 21.88 -23.35
N HIS A 275 2.67 21.26 -24.51
CA HIS A 275 3.86 20.47 -24.82
C HIS A 275 5.21 21.23 -24.69
N LYS A 276 5.17 22.56 -24.54
CA LYS A 276 6.36 23.43 -24.39
C LYS A 276 6.58 23.94 -22.96
N SER A 277 5.73 23.60 -21.99
CA SER A 277 5.89 24.01 -20.60
C SER A 277 6.46 22.88 -19.75
N THR A 278 7.40 23.23 -18.87
CA THR A 278 7.98 22.37 -17.83
C THR A 278 6.95 21.78 -16.86
N ASN A 279 5.70 22.26 -16.88
CA ASN A 279 4.54 21.78 -16.10
C ASN A 279 3.52 20.98 -16.96
N SER A 280 3.95 20.41 -18.09
CA SER A 280 3.04 19.65 -18.96
C SER A 280 2.67 18.31 -18.35
N VAL A 281 1.38 18.14 -18.05
CA VAL A 281 0.79 16.84 -17.74
C VAL A 281 0.48 16.06 -19.01
N ILE A 282 0.49 14.74 -18.94
CA ILE A 282 0.24 13.83 -20.08
C ILE A 282 -1.23 13.40 -20.07
N PHE A 283 -1.77 13.05 -18.91
CA PHE A 283 -3.15 12.59 -18.80
C PHE A 283 -4.18 13.71 -19.04
N PRO A 284 -5.36 13.38 -19.59
CA PRO A 284 -6.49 14.30 -19.66
C PRO A 284 -6.93 14.81 -18.27
N LYS A 285 -7.44 16.04 -18.20
CA LYS A 285 -7.89 16.68 -16.93
C LYS A 285 -8.88 15.83 -16.13
N PHE A 286 -9.81 15.17 -16.82
CA PHE A 286 -10.82 14.33 -16.18
C PHE A 286 -10.21 13.19 -15.34
N ILE A 287 -9.07 12.64 -15.76
CA ILE A 287 -8.36 11.60 -15.00
C ILE A 287 -7.86 12.15 -13.67
N TYR A 288 -7.32 13.38 -13.67
CA TYR A 288 -6.92 14.06 -12.43
C TYR A 288 -8.10 14.37 -11.52
N TYR A 289 -9.26 14.76 -12.06
CA TYR A 289 -10.45 15.00 -11.25
C TYR A 289 -10.98 13.71 -10.59
N ILE A 290 -11.07 12.61 -11.33
CA ILE A 290 -11.41 11.31 -10.76
C ILE A 290 -10.38 10.90 -9.70
N GLY A 291 -9.09 11.01 -10.04
CA GLY A 291 -7.99 10.66 -9.15
C GLY A 291 -8.07 11.42 -7.83
N PHE A 292 -8.22 12.74 -7.90
CA PHE A 292 -8.36 13.61 -6.74
C PHE A 292 -9.59 13.25 -5.90
N LEU A 293 -10.77 13.11 -6.53
CA LEU A 293 -12.01 12.80 -5.84
C LEU A 293 -11.91 11.44 -5.13
N THR A 294 -11.31 10.45 -5.78
CA THR A 294 -11.11 9.11 -5.21
C THR A 294 -10.14 9.16 -4.02
N ASP A 295 -9.00 9.85 -4.18
CA ASP A 295 -8.00 9.99 -3.13
C ASP A 295 -8.54 10.75 -1.91
N PHE A 296 -9.25 11.86 -2.14
CA PHE A 296 -9.96 12.61 -1.10
C PHE A 296 -10.97 11.73 -0.37
N THR A 297 -11.87 11.06 -1.10
CA THR A 297 -12.95 10.27 -0.50
C THR A 297 -12.40 9.15 0.39
N ILE A 298 -11.39 8.42 -0.10
CA ILE A 298 -10.80 7.30 0.65
C ILE A 298 -9.98 7.81 1.86
N LYS A 299 -9.22 8.91 1.73
CA LYS A 299 -8.45 9.47 2.86
C LYS A 299 -9.31 9.98 4.01
N PHE A 300 -10.54 10.41 3.71
CA PHE A 300 -11.51 10.86 4.72
C PHE A 300 -12.55 9.79 5.06
N TRP A 301 -12.37 8.54 4.59
CA TRP A 301 -13.28 7.44 4.87
C TRP A 301 -13.41 7.12 6.37
N TRP A 302 -12.41 7.50 7.17
CA TRP A 302 -12.46 7.37 8.63
C TRP A 302 -13.65 8.15 9.23
N ILE A 303 -14.14 9.22 8.59
CA ILE A 303 -15.33 9.97 9.04
C ILE A 303 -16.58 9.08 8.94
N TRP A 304 -16.69 8.30 7.87
CA TRP A 304 -17.77 7.33 7.72
C TRP A 304 -17.69 6.27 8.83
N VAL A 305 -16.52 5.63 8.97
CA VAL A 305 -16.28 4.62 10.02
C VAL A 305 -16.59 5.16 11.42
N MET A 306 -16.25 6.42 11.70
CA MET A 306 -16.56 7.08 12.97
C MET A 306 -18.07 7.25 13.18
N LYS A 307 -18.81 7.68 12.15
CA LYS A 307 -20.27 7.91 12.25
C LYS A 307 -21.06 6.61 12.31
N THR A 308 -20.54 5.54 11.72
CA THR A 308 -21.24 4.27 11.60
C THR A 308 -20.32 3.09 11.98
N PRO A 309 -19.89 3.00 13.25
CA PRO A 309 -18.82 2.09 13.69
C PRO A 309 -19.11 0.59 13.50
N ASN A 310 -20.36 0.21 13.21
CA ASN A 310 -20.78 -1.16 12.94
C ASN A 310 -21.37 -1.35 11.53
N HIS A 311 -21.37 -0.33 10.69
CA HIS A 311 -21.92 -0.40 9.35
C HIS A 311 -20.80 -0.56 8.32
N MET A 312 -20.77 -1.71 7.65
CA MET A 312 -19.95 -1.93 6.46
C MET A 312 -20.74 -1.42 5.25
N LEU A 313 -20.16 -0.54 4.42
CA LEU A 313 -20.88 0.01 3.28
C LEU A 313 -20.92 -0.99 2.12
N PHE A 314 -19.79 -1.65 1.86
CA PHE A 314 -19.63 -2.59 0.75
C PHE A 314 -19.30 -4.01 1.24
N PHE A 315 -18.30 -4.15 2.11
CA PHE A 315 -17.81 -5.45 2.59
C PHE A 315 -16.89 -5.30 3.80
N GLN A 316 -16.51 -6.44 4.42
CA GLN A 316 -15.77 -6.43 5.68
C GLN A 316 -14.37 -5.85 5.48
N SER A 317 -13.96 -4.94 6.36
CA SER A 317 -12.65 -4.28 6.29
C SER A 317 -12.39 -3.57 4.96
N GLU A 318 -13.43 -2.99 4.35
CA GLU A 318 -13.38 -2.28 3.07
C GLU A 318 -12.25 -1.25 2.95
N LEU A 319 -11.90 -0.59 4.05
CA LEU A 319 -10.81 0.39 4.09
C LEU A 319 -9.46 -0.18 3.64
N GLN A 320 -9.17 -1.46 3.95
CA GLN A 320 -7.92 -2.10 3.53
C GLN A 320 -7.82 -2.24 2.01
N TYR A 321 -8.94 -2.57 1.35
CA TYR A 321 -9.02 -2.74 -0.09
C TYR A 321 -9.04 -1.39 -0.80
N LEU A 322 -9.81 -0.44 -0.29
CA LEU A 322 -9.85 0.94 -0.79
C LEU A 322 -8.46 1.58 -0.71
N GLU A 323 -7.70 1.37 0.36
CA GLU A 323 -6.36 1.92 0.51
C GLU A 323 -5.36 1.35 -0.52
N VAL A 324 -5.43 0.06 -0.85
CA VAL A 324 -4.60 -0.55 -1.91
C VAL A 324 -4.98 -0.02 -3.30
N LEU A 325 -6.28 0.18 -3.56
CA LEU A 325 -6.76 0.80 -4.80
C LEU A 325 -6.30 2.26 -4.92
N ARG A 326 -6.45 3.04 -3.84
CA ARG A 326 -5.98 4.44 -3.75
C ARG A 326 -4.49 4.53 -4.04
N ARG A 327 -3.68 3.66 -3.41
CA ARG A 327 -2.23 3.59 -3.66
C ARG A 327 -1.90 3.30 -5.12
N SER A 328 -2.68 2.44 -5.77
CA SER A 328 -2.50 2.11 -7.19
C SER A 328 -2.76 3.32 -8.09
N ILE A 329 -3.75 4.15 -7.76
CA ILE A 329 -4.00 5.43 -8.43
C ILE A 329 -2.81 6.39 -8.19
N TRP A 330 -2.32 6.49 -6.96
CA TRP A 330 -1.14 7.31 -6.66
C TRP A 330 0.09 6.89 -7.48
N VAL A 331 0.34 5.58 -7.67
CA VAL A 331 1.46 5.07 -8.49
C VAL A 331 1.36 5.56 -9.94
N ILE A 332 0.16 5.61 -10.52
CA ILE A 332 -0.06 6.07 -11.91
C ILE A 332 0.42 7.52 -12.07
N PHE A 333 -0.08 8.42 -11.22
CA PHE A 333 0.30 9.83 -11.26
C PHE A 333 1.76 10.07 -10.86
N LYS A 334 2.27 9.29 -9.90
CA LYS A 334 3.67 9.38 -9.49
C LYS A 334 4.59 9.06 -10.66
N LEU A 335 4.36 7.95 -11.35
CA LEU A 335 5.19 7.54 -12.50
C LEU A 335 5.09 8.53 -13.67
N GLU A 336 3.91 9.09 -13.93
CA GLU A 336 3.78 10.17 -14.92
C GLU A 336 4.63 11.40 -14.53
N SER A 337 4.55 11.85 -13.27
CA SER A 337 5.31 13.02 -12.81
C SER A 337 6.83 12.83 -12.94
N GLU A 338 7.31 11.61 -12.65
CA GLU A 338 8.71 11.23 -12.77
C GLU A 338 9.14 11.12 -14.23
N TYR A 339 8.25 10.65 -15.11
CA TYR A 339 8.49 10.61 -16.56
C TYR A 339 8.66 12.01 -17.15
N VAL A 340 7.73 12.92 -16.85
CA VAL A 340 7.79 14.32 -17.31
C VAL A 340 9.07 14.97 -16.80
N MET A 341 9.44 14.74 -15.54
CA MET A 341 10.67 15.29 -14.97
C MET A 341 11.92 14.78 -15.70
N THR A 342 12.01 13.47 -15.89
CA THR A 342 13.16 12.84 -16.53
C THR A 342 13.30 13.32 -17.98
N ARG A 343 12.19 13.44 -18.70
CA ARG A 343 12.17 13.99 -20.06
C ARG A 343 12.68 15.43 -20.13
N ASN A 344 12.22 16.30 -19.22
CA ASN A 344 12.64 17.71 -19.22
C ASN A 344 14.14 17.86 -18.93
N LEU A 345 14.70 17.05 -18.04
CA LEU A 345 16.14 17.04 -17.74
C LEU A 345 17.01 16.62 -18.95
N VAL A 346 16.46 15.83 -19.87
CA VAL A 346 17.16 15.43 -21.11
C VAL A 346 17.08 16.54 -22.15
N THR A 347 15.97 17.29 -22.23
CA THR A 347 15.79 18.37 -23.21
C THR A 347 16.54 19.66 -22.86
N GLU A 348 16.94 19.84 -21.59
CA GLU A 348 17.71 21.00 -21.13
C GLU A 348 19.24 20.81 -21.25
N LYS A 349 19.70 19.60 -21.56
CA LYS A 349 21.10 19.28 -21.89
C LYS A 349 21.29 19.23 -23.40
#